data_AF-A0A183PWR7-F1
#
_entry.id   AF-A0A183PWR7-F1
#
_cell.length_a   1.000
_cell.length_b   1.000
_cell.length_c   1.000
_cell.angle_alpha   90.00
_cell.angle_beta   90.00
_cell.angle_gamma   90.00
#
_symmetry.space_group_name_H-M   'P 1'
#
loop_
_entity.id
_entity.type
_entity.pdbx_description
1 polymer ?
#
loop_
_entity_poly.entity_id
_entity_poly.type
_entity_poly.pdbx_seq_one_letter_code
_entity_poly.pdbx_strand_id
1 'polypeptide(L)' 'MFFVFHLIVTQFALARPLFQGAYISSSVKSEFPDLAKLLQNQKVFTVTLSRVIEMQTAKSSFQLNHFSKSSDFGKG' A
#
# COMPACT_ATOMS: atom_id res chain seq x y z
N MET A 1 -12.40 2.47 -8.94
CA MET A 1 -11.39 1.41 -8.77
C MET A 1 -9.98 1.98 -8.52
N PHE A 2 -9.55 3.00 -9.28
CA PHE A 2 -8.23 3.67 -9.12
C PHE A 2 -7.91 4.17 -7.71
N PHE A 3 -8.91 4.71 -7.00
CA PHE A 3 -8.73 5.25 -5.65
C PHE A 3 -8.30 4.18 -4.63
N VAL A 4 -8.85 2.96 -4.73
CA VAL A 4 -8.55 1.86 -3.79
C VAL A 4 -7.10 1.38 -3.97
N PHE A 5 -6.60 1.30 -5.20
CA PHE A 5 -5.22 0.91 -5.47
C PHE A 5 -4.21 1.91 -4.89
N HIS A 6 -4.47 3.20 -5.06
CA HIS A 6 -3.60 4.25 -4.50
C HIS A 6 -3.56 4.20 -2.96
N LEU A 7 -4.70 3.93 -2.32
CA LEU A 7 -4.78 3.77 -0.87
C LEU A 7 -3.98 2.55 -0.38
N ILE A 8 -4.10 1.40 -1.06
CA ILE A 8 -3.35 0.18 -0.70
C ILE A 8 -1.85 0.37 -0.89
N VAL A 9 -1.41 1.00 -1.99
CA VAL A 9 0.02 1.29 -2.23
C VAL A 9 0.60 2.14 -1.10
N THR A 10 -0.14 3.15 -0.64
CA THR A 10 0.30 3.99 0.48
C THR A 10 0.43 3.19 1.77
N GLN A 11 -0.51 2.28 2.04
CA GLN A 11 -0.46 1.39 3.21
C GLN A 11 0.75 0.44 3.14
N PHE A 12 1.04 -0.14 1.97
CA PHE A 12 2.22 -0.98 1.78
C PHE A 12 3.53 -0.22 1.88
N ALA A 13 3.59 1.01 1.38
CA ALA A 13 4.78 1.85 1.51
C ALA A 13 5.10 2.17 2.99
N LEU A 14 4.06 2.32 3.83
CA LEU A 14 4.19 2.49 5.27
C LEU A 14 4.59 1.20 5.98
N ALA A 15 3.82 0.12 5.79
CA ALA A 15 4.00 -1.14 6.51
C ALA A 15 5.26 -1.92 6.07
N ARG A 16 5.75 -1.68 4.85
CA ARG A 16 6.91 -2.33 4.22
C ARG A 16 6.92 -3.86 4.38
N PRO A 17 5.86 -4.56 3.93
CA PRO A 17 5.89 -6.02 3.90
C PRO A 17 6.99 -6.51 2.94
N LEU A 18 7.57 -7.67 3.26
CA LEU A 18 8.47 -8.37 2.35
C LEU A 18 7.66 -9.28 1.43
N PHE A 19 7.85 -9.12 0.12
CA PHE A 19 7.23 -9.95 -0.90
C PHE A 19 8.21 -11.02 -1.36
N GLN A 20 7.79 -12.29 -1.33
CA GLN A 20 8.59 -13.43 -1.80
C GLN A 20 8.50 -13.64 -3.32
N GLY A 21 7.41 -13.17 -3.92
CA GLY A 21 7.20 -13.20 -5.36
C GLY A 21 5.91 -12.48 -5.70
N ALA A 22 5.90 -11.76 -6.81
CA ALA A 22 4.72 -11.07 -7.30
C ALA A 22 4.71 -11.05 -8.82
N TYR A 23 3.53 -11.19 -9.41
CA TYR A 23 3.29 -10.92 -10.81
C TYR A 23 2.48 -9.64 -10.94
N ILE A 24 2.94 -8.74 -11.81
CA ILE A 24 2.24 -7.52 -12.18
C ILE A 24 2.32 -7.38 -13.70
N SER A 25 1.18 -7.16 -14.36
CA SER A 25 1.17 -6.96 -15.80
C SER A 25 1.85 -5.64 -16.17
N SER A 26 2.39 -5.54 -17.40
CA SER A 26 3.09 -4.34 -17.87
C SER A 26 2.21 -3.09 -17.85
N SER A 27 0.90 -3.23 -18.10
CA SER A 27 -0.06 -2.11 -18.04
C SER A 27 -0.19 -1.56 -16.62
N VAL A 28 -0.41 -2.45 -15.64
CA VAL A 28 -0.55 -2.05 -14.22
C VAL A 28 0.77 -1.52 -13.67
N LYS A 29 1.91 -2.09 -14.10
CA LYS A 29 3.25 -1.58 -13.73
C LYS A 29 3.48 -0.15 -14.22
N SER A 30 3.03 0.16 -15.44
CA SER A 30 3.18 1.51 -16.03
C SER A 30 2.27 2.53 -15.32
N GLU A 31 1.08 2.09 -14.92
CA GLU A 31 0.11 2.92 -14.22
C GLU A 31 0.46 3.14 -12.73
N PHE A 32 1.05 2.14 -12.08
CA PHE A 32 1.40 2.18 -10.65
C PHE A 32 2.87 1.83 -10.42
N PRO A 33 3.81 2.72 -10.80
CA PRO A 33 5.24 2.45 -10.70
C PRO A 33 5.71 2.20 -9.26
N ASP A 34 5.09 2.85 -8.26
CA ASP A 34 5.45 2.65 -6.86
C ASP A 34 4.98 1.29 -6.32
N LEU A 35 3.86 0.75 -6.82
CA LEU A 35 3.47 -0.63 -6.51
C LEU A 35 4.53 -1.60 -7.02
N ALA A 36 5.03 -1.39 -8.25
CA ALA A 36 6.07 -2.25 -8.82
C ALA A 36 7.36 -2.21 -8.00
N LYS A 37 7.78 -1.04 -7.51
CA LYS A 37 8.91 -0.91 -6.59
C LYS A 37 8.68 -1.69 -5.31
N LEU A 38 7.52 -1.52 -4.68
CA LEU A 38 7.17 -2.22 -3.43
C LEU A 38 7.19 -3.75 -3.60
N LEU A 39 6.61 -4.26 -4.68
CA LEU A 39 6.59 -5.69 -4.99
C LEU A 39 8.00 -6.25 -5.28
N GLN A 40 8.97 -5.40 -5.62
CA GLN A 40 10.38 -5.72 -5.74
C GLN A 40 11.17 -5.47 -4.44
N ASN A 41 10.48 -5.27 -3.32
CA ASN A 41 11.05 -4.92 -2.01
C ASN A 41 11.91 -3.64 -2.02
N GLN A 42 11.67 -2.75 -2.99
CA GLN A 42 12.33 -1.46 -3.05
C GLN A 42 11.59 -0.44 -2.18
N LYS A 43 12.38 0.47 -1.60
CA LYS A 43 11.86 1.50 -0.70
C LYS A 43 11.06 2.54 -1.50
N VAL A 44 9.81 2.75 -1.09
CA VAL A 44 9.01 3.92 -1.48
C VAL A 44 8.89 4.84 -0.26
N PHE A 45 9.22 6.12 -0.45
CA PHE A 45 9.21 7.09 0.64
C PHE A 45 7.80 7.57 0.92
N THR A 46 7.45 7.62 2.20
CA THR A 46 6.18 8.15 2.69
C THR A 46 6.46 9.36 3.58
N VAL A 47 5.65 10.41 3.44
CA VAL A 47 5.79 11.64 4.24
C VAL A 47 5.21 11.50 5.65
N THR A 48 4.39 10.48 5.90
CA THR A 48 3.80 10.20 7.23
C THR A 48 4.41 8.94 7.84
N LEU A 49 4.35 8.86 9.17
CA LEU A 49 4.79 7.68 9.94
C LEU A 49 3.67 6.65 10.12
N SER A 50 2.42 7.04 9.96
CA SER A 50 1.26 6.15 10.01
C SER A 50 0.10 6.70 9.16
N ARG A 51 -0.90 5.84 8.91
CA ARG A 51 -2.14 6.22 8.20
C ARG A 51 -3.26 5.22 8.49
N VAL A 52 -4.46 5.74 8.76
CA VAL A 52 -5.71 4.96 8.73
C VAL A 52 -6.40 5.18 7.38
N ILE A 53 -6.92 4.11 6.79
CA ILE A 53 -7.83 4.20 5.64
C ILE A 53 -9.08 3.37 5.92
N GLU A 54 -10.20 3.83 5.39
CA GLU A 54 -11.41 3.02 5.32
C GLU A 54 -11.38 2.21 4.02
N MET A 55 -11.62 0.91 4.13
CA MET A 55 -11.72 0.00 2.99
C MET A 55 -13.07 -0.68 3.01
N GLN A 56 -13.64 -0.81 1.83
CA GLN A 56 -14.90 -1.49 1.64
C GLN A 56 -14.75 -2.51 0.51
N THR A 57 -15.37 -3.68 0.69
CA THR A 57 -15.47 -4.68 -0.39
C THR A 57 -16.20 -4.11 -1.59
N ALA A 58 -15.92 -4.61 -2.80
CA ALA A 58 -16.53 -4.09 -4.02
C ALA A 58 -18.07 -4.14 -4.03
N LYS A 59 -18.67 -5.04 -3.25
CA LYS A 59 -20.13 -5.17 -3.07
C LYS A 59 -20.66 -4.48 -1.81
N SER A 60 -19.83 -3.72 -1.11
CA SER A 60 -20.18 -2.99 0.10
C SER A 60 -20.67 -3.85 1.27
N SER A 61 -20.57 -5.17 1.18
CA SER A 61 -21.03 -6.15 2.18
C SER A 61 -20.15 -6.21 3.43
N PHE A 62 -18.97 -5.58 3.37
CA PHE A 62 -18.02 -5.53 4.47
C PHE A 62 -17.19 -4.25 4.37
N GLN A 63 -17.03 -3.57 5.50
CA GLN A 63 -16.25 -2.34 5.70
C GLN A 63 -15.25 -2.56 6.82
N LEU A 64 -14.03 -2.04 6.67
CA LEU A 64 -12.97 -2.16 7.66
C LEU A 64 -12.08 -0.92 7.67
N ASN A 65 -11.59 -0.55 8.85
CA ASN A 65 -10.56 0.48 9.00
C ASN A 65 -9.18 -0.19 9.09
N HIS A 66 -8.28 0.14 8.17
CA HIS A 66 -6.93 -0.40 8.12
C HIS A 66 -5.92 0.66 8.54
N PHE A 67 -5.18 0.35 9.60
CA PHE A 67 -4.10 1.18 10.11
C PHE A 67 -2.76 0.57 9.73
N SER A 68 -1.92 1.35 9.05
CA SER A 68 -0.50 1.03 8.86
C SER A 68 0.39 2.02 9.58
N LYS A 69 1.54 1.53 10.04
CA LYS A 69 2.61 2.32 10.62
C LYS A 69 3.96 1.90 10.05
N SER A 70 4.86 2.87 9.96
CA SER A 70 6.27 2.65 9.68
C SER A 70 7.01 2.13 10.92
N SER A 71 8.25 1.68 10.72
CA SER A 71 9.17 1.28 11.79
C SER A 71 9.51 2.40 12.77
N ASP A 72 9.31 3.65 12.37
CA ASP A 72 9.71 4.84 13.13
C ASP A 72 8.52 5.44 13.87
N PHE A 73 7.31 4.90 13.68
CA PHE A 73 6.12 5.34 14.39
C PHE A 73 6.25 5.09 15.90
N GLY A 74 6.09 6.16 16.69
CA GLY A 74 6.19 6.12 18.15
C GLY A 74 7.62 6.16 18.68
N LYS A 75 8.63 6.29 17.81
CA LYS A 75 9.99 6.64 18.20
C LYS A 75 10.07 8.16 18.25
N GLY A 76 10.29 8.71 19.44
CA GLY A 76 10.46 10.14 19.69
C GLY A 76 11.77 10.68 19.14
#